data_AF-A0A6P5JVS9-F1
#
_entry.id   AF-A0A6P5JVS9-F1
#
_cell.length_a   1.000
_cell.length_b   1.000
_cell.length_c   1.000
_cell.angle_alpha   90.00
_cell.angle_beta   90.00
_cell.angle_gamma   90.00
#
_symmetry.space_group_name_H-M   'P 1'
#
loop_
_entity.id
_entity.type
_entity.pdbx_description
1 polymer ?
#
loop_
_entity_poly.entity_id
_entity_poly.type
_entity_poly.pdbx_seq_one_letter_code
_entity_poly.pdbx_strand_id
1 'polypeptide(L)'
;MMLLLQWLVVILCLQIEEAVSTDSKVPLTVIGTVGKSVILPLKISSDKIRTIVWLSHNSLATVDVNEQNSHIIITDSKYYGRLKIFRESNYSLQINNLTTEDENYYKGQITIESQGQSETLIQEYFLHIYEELRKPQITVNFTGPENGTCNVILLCSLEKEGKNVTYNWISLKDGEEDTAYEGPNLTVSWRPGESEPNFICRVTNPISSQRSQPIPSSGLCTGASSRNYVMLIVGIVIAVVLCVAIMVGSIFWKKKRQGFIQYSPNNVQQQGAATEGNTVYAQVNHPYRASQPS
;
A
#
# COMPACT_ATOMS: atom_id res chain seq x y z
N MET A 1 -47.51 -15.61 -62.06
CA MET A 1 -46.90 -16.30 -60.90
C MET A 1 -45.95 -15.39 -60.13
N MET A 2 -44.82 -14.93 -60.70
CA MET A 2 -43.83 -14.09 -59.99
C MET A 2 -44.42 -12.87 -59.24
N LEU A 3 -45.33 -12.12 -59.88
CA LEU A 3 -46.00 -10.97 -59.24
C LEU A 3 -46.75 -11.34 -57.94
N LEU A 4 -47.37 -12.52 -57.86
CA LEU A 4 -48.06 -12.97 -56.65
C LEU A 4 -47.09 -13.30 -55.52
N LEU A 5 -45.91 -13.87 -55.82
CA LEU A 5 -44.86 -14.05 -54.82
C LEU A 5 -44.36 -12.69 -54.30
N GLN A 6 -44.18 -11.71 -55.18
CA GLN A 6 -43.65 -10.40 -54.79
C GLN A 6 -44.61 -9.64 -53.87
N TRP A 7 -45.92 -9.73 -54.10
CA TRP A 7 -46.93 -9.19 -53.19
C TRP A 7 -47.05 -10.01 -51.88
N LEU A 8 -46.92 -11.34 -51.93
CA LEU A 8 -46.83 -12.18 -50.72
C LEU A 8 -45.63 -11.81 -49.84
N VAL A 9 -44.47 -11.54 -50.42
CA VAL A 9 -43.27 -11.10 -49.69
C VAL A 9 -43.50 -9.72 -49.06
N VAL A 10 -44.11 -8.77 -49.77
CA VAL A 10 -44.46 -7.46 -49.20
C VAL A 10 -45.45 -7.58 -48.04
N ILE A 11 -46.47 -8.43 -48.16
CA ILE A 11 -47.45 -8.69 -47.09
C ILE A 11 -46.80 -9.40 -45.90
N LEU A 12 -45.87 -10.35 -46.12
CA LEU A 12 -45.10 -10.98 -45.05
C LEU A 12 -44.18 -9.98 -44.32
N CYS A 13 -43.52 -9.06 -45.03
CA CYS A 13 -42.74 -8.00 -44.40
C CYS A 13 -43.62 -7.03 -43.57
N LEU A 14 -44.81 -6.68 -44.07
CA LEU A 14 -45.81 -5.85 -43.36
C LEU A 14 -46.47 -6.54 -42.14
N GLN A 15 -46.07 -7.77 -41.81
CA GLN A 15 -46.52 -8.51 -40.62
C GLN A 15 -45.38 -8.78 -39.63
N ILE A 16 -44.20 -8.16 -39.81
CA ILE A 16 -43.01 -8.37 -38.97
C ILE A 16 -42.65 -7.13 -38.11
N GLU A 17 -43.26 -5.96 -38.35
CA GLU A 17 -43.09 -4.76 -37.51
C GLU A 17 -43.96 -4.71 -36.24
N GLU A 18 -44.33 -5.85 -35.67
CA GLU A 18 -44.74 -5.97 -34.25
C GLU A 18 -43.64 -6.66 -33.41
N ALA A 19 -42.41 -6.17 -33.55
CA ALA A 19 -41.22 -6.65 -32.85
C ALA A 19 -40.71 -5.64 -31.80
N VAL A 20 -41.54 -5.39 -30.77
CA VAL A 20 -41.14 -4.92 -29.43
C VAL A 20 -40.17 -3.73 -29.40
N SER A 21 -40.72 -2.51 -29.43
CA SER A 21 -40.03 -1.32 -28.91
C SER A 21 -39.97 -1.34 -27.39
N THR A 22 -39.17 -2.25 -26.81
CA THR A 22 -38.66 -2.06 -25.45
C THR A 22 -37.78 -0.82 -25.46
N ASP A 23 -38.38 0.31 -25.06
CA ASP A 23 -37.64 1.45 -24.52
C ASP A 23 -36.71 0.92 -23.43
N SER A 24 -35.41 0.84 -23.74
CA SER A 24 -34.38 0.25 -22.89
C SER A 24 -34.00 1.23 -21.80
N LYS A 25 -34.99 1.52 -20.95
CA LYS A 25 -34.97 2.51 -19.89
C LYS A 25 -33.97 2.07 -18.83
N VAL A 26 -32.75 2.60 -18.95
CA VAL A 26 -31.61 2.26 -18.09
C VAL A 26 -32.02 2.35 -16.61
N PRO A 27 -31.81 1.28 -15.81
CA PRO A 27 -32.22 1.26 -14.41
C PRO A 27 -31.51 2.37 -13.63
N LEU A 28 -32.21 2.96 -12.66
CA LEU A 28 -31.64 4.00 -11.82
C LEU A 28 -30.57 3.40 -10.89
N THR A 29 -29.31 3.77 -11.08
CA THR A 29 -28.24 3.41 -10.13
C THR A 29 -28.49 4.09 -8.79
N VAL A 30 -28.53 3.29 -7.73
CA VAL A 30 -28.64 3.73 -6.34
C VAL A 30 -27.41 3.24 -5.58
N ILE A 31 -26.89 4.05 -4.66
CA ILE A 31 -25.68 3.76 -3.89
C ILE A 31 -26.06 3.52 -2.42
N GLY A 32 -25.71 2.36 -1.89
CA GLY A 32 -25.86 1.98 -0.49
C GLY A 32 -24.51 1.79 0.23
N THR A 33 -24.54 1.84 1.55
CA THR A 33 -23.39 1.54 2.42
C THR A 33 -23.73 0.37 3.34
N VAL A 34 -22.81 -0.58 3.50
CA VAL A 34 -22.97 -1.73 4.42
C VAL A 34 -23.34 -1.26 5.83
N GLY A 35 -24.28 -1.96 6.47
CA GLY A 35 -24.83 -1.65 7.80
C GLY A 35 -25.81 -0.47 7.85
N LYS A 36 -25.84 0.40 6.84
CA LYS A 36 -26.76 1.55 6.77
C LYS A 36 -28.07 1.18 6.07
N SER A 37 -28.93 2.18 5.82
CA SER A 37 -30.15 2.04 5.04
C SER A 37 -30.06 2.77 3.69
N VAL A 38 -30.84 2.32 2.73
CA VAL A 38 -31.04 2.97 1.42
C VAL A 38 -32.52 3.02 1.07
N ILE A 39 -32.92 3.99 0.26
CA ILE A 39 -34.29 4.13 -0.25
C ILE A 39 -34.27 3.91 -1.77
N LEU A 40 -35.18 3.08 -2.28
CA LEU A 40 -35.47 2.93 -3.70
C LEU A 40 -36.68 3.84 -4.04
N PRO A 41 -36.47 5.00 -4.69
CA PRO A 41 -37.48 6.05 -4.75
C PRO A 41 -38.52 5.81 -5.85
N LEU A 42 -39.79 5.66 -5.45
CA LEU A 42 -40.91 5.54 -6.38
C LEU A 42 -41.40 6.93 -6.84
N LYS A 43 -41.39 7.14 -8.16
CA LYS A 43 -42.02 8.29 -8.81
C LYS A 43 -43.42 7.88 -9.25
N ILE A 44 -44.46 8.32 -8.53
CA ILE A 44 -45.85 7.97 -8.83
C ILE A 44 -46.66 9.27 -8.96
N SER A 45 -47.46 9.36 -10.02
CA SER A 45 -48.26 10.55 -10.36
C SER A 45 -49.76 10.39 -10.09
N SER A 46 -50.16 9.30 -9.41
CA SER A 46 -51.54 9.02 -9.02
C SER A 46 -51.61 8.56 -7.58
N ASP A 47 -52.69 8.96 -6.94
CA ASP A 47 -53.18 8.59 -5.61
C ASP A 47 -53.80 7.18 -5.55
N LYS A 48 -54.32 6.66 -6.68
CA LYS A 48 -55.08 5.40 -6.77
C LYS A 48 -54.20 4.16 -6.93
N ILE A 49 -53.16 4.08 -6.12
CA ILE A 49 -52.29 2.90 -6.06
C ILE A 49 -53.04 1.80 -5.34
N ARG A 50 -53.18 0.62 -5.98
CA ARG A 50 -53.83 -0.55 -5.38
C ARG A 50 -52.82 -1.45 -4.69
N THR A 51 -51.71 -1.73 -5.36
CA THR A 51 -50.68 -2.68 -4.90
C THR A 51 -49.32 -2.28 -5.46
N ILE A 52 -48.25 -2.50 -4.69
CA ILE A 52 -46.88 -2.40 -5.19
C ILE A 52 -46.18 -3.74 -4.93
N VAL A 53 -45.70 -4.40 -5.99
CA VAL A 53 -44.87 -5.60 -5.88
C VAL A 53 -43.42 -5.21 -6.07
N TRP A 54 -42.58 -5.53 -5.09
CA TRP A 54 -41.13 -5.39 -5.17
C TRP A 54 -40.50 -6.73 -5.51
N LEU A 55 -39.68 -6.73 -6.56
CA LEU A 55 -38.88 -7.85 -7.01
C LEU A 55 -37.39 -7.50 -6.94
N SER A 56 -36.56 -8.51 -6.77
CA SER A 56 -35.12 -8.47 -7.05
C SER A 56 -34.79 -9.75 -7.84
N HIS A 57 -33.85 -10.58 -7.38
CA HIS A 57 -33.68 -11.94 -7.92
C HIS A 57 -34.95 -12.80 -7.78
N ASN A 58 -35.69 -12.63 -6.68
CA ASN A 58 -36.97 -13.26 -6.37
C ASN A 58 -38.02 -12.20 -5.98
N SER A 59 -39.26 -12.63 -5.69
CA SER A 59 -40.23 -11.75 -5.01
C SER A 59 -39.71 -11.32 -3.65
N LEU A 60 -39.60 -10.01 -3.43
CA LEU A 60 -39.06 -9.42 -2.21
C LEU A 60 -40.19 -9.18 -1.20
N ALA A 61 -41.21 -8.42 -1.63
CA ALA A 61 -42.36 -8.06 -0.83
C ALA A 61 -43.52 -7.54 -1.70
N THR A 62 -44.74 -7.66 -1.19
CA THR A 62 -45.95 -7.04 -1.74
C THR A 62 -46.50 -6.03 -0.73
N VAL A 63 -46.76 -4.80 -1.18
CA VAL A 63 -47.41 -3.75 -0.41
C VAL A 63 -48.85 -3.65 -0.86
N ASP A 64 -49.79 -3.91 0.03
CA ASP A 64 -51.20 -3.59 -0.16
C ASP A 64 -51.45 -2.15 0.29
N VAL A 65 -52.07 -1.34 -0.57
CA VAL A 65 -52.29 0.09 -0.36
C VAL A 65 -53.79 0.32 -0.22
N ASN A 66 -54.24 0.40 1.04
CA ASN A 66 -55.61 0.80 1.37
C ASN A 66 -55.59 2.20 2.00
N GLU A 67 -56.69 2.95 1.83
CA GLU A 67 -56.77 4.39 2.14
C GLU A 67 -56.34 4.75 3.58
N GLN A 68 -56.62 3.85 4.53
CA GLN A 68 -56.45 4.05 5.97
C GLN A 68 -55.07 3.57 6.47
N ASN A 69 -54.57 2.44 5.96
CA ASN A 69 -53.27 1.86 6.31
C ASN A 69 -52.70 1.08 5.10
N SER A 70 -51.42 1.25 4.82
CA SER A 70 -50.65 0.39 3.90
C SER A 70 -49.95 -0.73 4.67
N HIS A 71 -49.96 -1.95 4.15
CA HIS A 71 -49.36 -3.12 4.79
C HIS A 71 -48.33 -3.80 3.86
N ILE A 72 -47.11 -4.04 4.36
CA ILE A 72 -46.06 -4.76 3.64
C ILE A 72 -46.01 -6.24 4.05
N ILE A 73 -46.27 -7.12 3.09
CA ILE A 73 -46.10 -8.56 3.20
C ILE A 73 -44.72 -8.89 2.63
N ILE A 74 -43.78 -9.30 3.49
CA ILE A 74 -42.41 -9.65 3.07
C ILE A 74 -42.37 -11.12 2.63
N THR A 75 -41.95 -11.37 1.38
CA THR A 75 -41.89 -12.70 0.78
C THR A 75 -40.51 -13.34 0.96
N ASP A 76 -39.44 -12.57 0.81
CA ASP A 76 -38.07 -13.05 1.04
C ASP A 76 -37.67 -12.88 2.51
N SER A 77 -37.44 -14.01 3.19
CA SER A 77 -37.09 -14.06 4.61
C SER A 77 -35.77 -13.36 4.95
N LYS A 78 -34.86 -13.19 3.98
CA LYS A 78 -33.62 -12.41 4.11
C LYS A 78 -33.89 -10.94 4.46
N TYR A 79 -35.11 -10.45 4.23
CA TYR A 79 -35.49 -9.05 4.44
C TYR A 79 -36.51 -8.83 5.57
N TYR A 80 -36.86 -9.88 6.35
CA TYR A 80 -37.70 -9.71 7.55
C TYR A 80 -37.06 -8.72 8.54
N GLY A 81 -37.87 -7.78 9.04
CA GLY A 81 -37.42 -6.67 9.89
C GLY A 81 -36.56 -5.61 9.20
N ARG A 82 -36.10 -5.84 7.95
CA ARG A 82 -35.21 -4.92 7.22
C ARG A 82 -35.96 -3.98 6.28
N LEU A 83 -37.15 -4.33 5.78
CA LEU A 83 -37.94 -3.46 4.89
C LEU A 83 -38.83 -2.48 5.67
N LYS A 84 -38.96 -1.26 5.15
CA LYS A 84 -39.96 -0.25 5.55
C LYS A 84 -40.51 0.47 4.32
N ILE A 85 -41.72 1.02 4.45
CA ILE A 85 -42.39 1.85 3.44
C ILE A 85 -42.83 3.15 4.10
N PHE A 86 -42.87 4.25 3.32
CA PHE A 86 -43.26 5.57 3.81
C PHE A 86 -44.26 6.21 2.84
N ARG A 87 -45.49 6.45 3.30
CA ARG A 87 -46.58 7.03 2.47
C ARG A 87 -46.22 8.45 2.03
N GLU A 88 -45.54 9.17 2.90
CA GLU A 88 -44.99 10.52 2.75
C GLU A 88 -43.92 10.60 1.65
N SER A 89 -43.35 9.45 1.26
CA SER A 89 -42.35 9.31 0.20
C SER A 89 -42.87 8.44 -0.95
N ASN A 90 -44.15 8.57 -1.32
CA ASN A 90 -44.81 7.83 -2.40
C ASN A 90 -44.67 6.29 -2.28
N TYR A 91 -44.70 5.76 -1.05
CA TYR A 91 -44.50 4.33 -0.73
C TYR A 91 -43.13 3.76 -1.17
N SER A 92 -42.11 4.63 -1.33
CA SER A 92 -40.73 4.23 -1.61
C SER A 92 -40.23 3.21 -0.58
N LEU A 93 -39.50 2.20 -1.06
CA LEU A 93 -38.99 1.12 -0.22
C LEU A 93 -37.67 1.51 0.43
N GLN A 94 -37.62 1.46 1.76
CA GLN A 94 -36.37 1.55 2.51
C GLN A 94 -35.89 0.14 2.91
N ILE A 95 -34.66 -0.20 2.50
CA ILE A 95 -33.95 -1.40 2.95
C ILE A 95 -32.97 -0.97 4.06
N ASN A 96 -33.05 -1.61 5.22
CA ASN A 96 -32.23 -1.29 6.41
C ASN A 96 -31.19 -2.39 6.66
N ASN A 97 -30.06 -2.02 7.31
CA ASN A 97 -28.96 -2.93 7.61
C ASN A 97 -28.49 -3.70 6.36
N LEU A 98 -27.96 -2.95 5.38
CA LEU A 98 -27.49 -3.50 4.11
C LEU A 98 -26.29 -4.43 4.28
N THR A 99 -26.28 -5.50 3.51
CA THR A 99 -25.17 -6.45 3.32
C THR A 99 -24.67 -6.37 1.88
N THR A 100 -23.45 -6.84 1.60
CA THR A 100 -22.93 -6.92 0.22
C THR A 100 -23.77 -7.82 -0.70
N GLU A 101 -24.51 -8.77 -0.12
CA GLU A 101 -25.46 -9.64 -0.82
C GLU A 101 -26.78 -8.94 -1.22
N ASP A 102 -27.02 -7.71 -0.75
CA ASP A 102 -28.17 -6.89 -1.20
C ASP A 102 -27.81 -6.06 -2.45
N GLU A 103 -26.60 -6.18 -3.00
CA GLU A 103 -26.27 -5.60 -4.31
C GLU A 103 -26.93 -6.41 -5.42
N ASN A 104 -27.94 -5.81 -6.05
CA ASN A 104 -28.72 -6.48 -7.08
C ASN A 104 -29.49 -5.47 -7.95
N TYR A 105 -30.13 -6.00 -8.98
CA TYR A 105 -31.24 -5.36 -9.65
C TYR A 105 -32.49 -5.39 -8.75
N TYR A 106 -33.27 -4.32 -8.78
CA TYR A 106 -34.56 -4.22 -8.08
C TYR A 106 -35.61 -3.63 -9.02
N LYS A 107 -36.86 -4.12 -8.91
CA LYS A 107 -37.97 -3.71 -9.75
C LYS A 107 -39.22 -3.49 -8.90
N GLY A 108 -39.72 -2.27 -8.90
CA GLY A 108 -41.04 -1.93 -8.36
C GLY A 108 -42.08 -1.99 -9.48
N GLN A 109 -43.11 -2.83 -9.30
CA GLN A 109 -44.30 -2.87 -10.16
C GLN A 109 -45.45 -2.23 -9.38
N ILE A 110 -45.97 -1.11 -9.88
CA ILE A 110 -47.01 -0.31 -9.22
C ILE A 110 -48.31 -0.49 -10.00
N THR A 111 -49.28 -1.18 -9.41
CA THR A 111 -50.63 -1.33 -9.98
C THR A 111 -51.48 -0.14 -9.58
N ILE A 112 -51.98 0.60 -10.57
CA ILE A 112 -52.80 1.81 -10.42
C ILE A 112 -54.18 1.53 -10.99
N GLU A 113 -55.23 1.75 -10.21
CA GLU A 113 -56.61 1.45 -10.62
C GLU A 113 -57.42 2.75 -10.78
N SER A 114 -57.87 3.05 -12.01
CA SER A 114 -58.62 4.28 -12.29
C SER A 114 -59.73 4.03 -13.31
N GLN A 115 -60.95 4.47 -12.98
CA GLN A 115 -62.12 4.40 -13.87
C GLN A 115 -62.45 2.97 -14.37
N GLY A 116 -62.10 1.93 -13.60
CA GLY A 116 -62.31 0.53 -13.96
C GLY A 116 -61.22 -0.06 -14.87
N GLN A 117 -60.13 0.67 -15.12
CA GLN A 117 -58.93 0.17 -15.80
C GLN A 117 -57.77 0.05 -14.80
N SER A 118 -56.93 -0.96 -15.01
CA SER A 118 -55.74 -1.25 -14.19
C SER A 118 -54.47 -1.07 -15.02
N GLU A 119 -53.69 -0.05 -14.73
CA GLU A 119 -52.36 0.19 -15.32
C GLU A 119 -51.27 -0.43 -14.42
N THR A 120 -50.14 -0.83 -15.00
CA THR A 120 -48.95 -1.24 -14.24
C THR A 120 -47.73 -0.43 -14.66
N LEU A 121 -47.33 0.51 -13.80
CA LEU A 121 -46.09 1.27 -13.95
C LEU A 121 -44.90 0.43 -13.45
N ILE A 122 -43.80 0.44 -14.19
CA ILE A 122 -42.55 -0.24 -13.83
C ILE A 122 -41.45 0.79 -13.55
N GLN A 123 -40.75 0.60 -12.44
CA GLN A 123 -39.55 1.36 -12.08
C GLN A 123 -38.44 0.40 -11.62
N GLU A 124 -37.24 0.60 -12.17
CA GLU A 124 -36.14 -0.36 -12.11
C GLU A 124 -34.85 0.34 -11.66
N TYR A 125 -34.09 -0.37 -10.82
CA TYR A 125 -32.95 0.17 -10.08
C TYR A 125 -31.81 -0.84 -10.06
N PHE A 126 -30.57 -0.34 -10.02
CA PHE A 126 -29.41 -1.17 -9.66
C PHE A 126 -28.79 -0.63 -8.38
N LEU A 127 -28.79 -1.43 -7.31
CA LEU A 127 -28.26 -1.03 -6.01
C LEU A 127 -26.79 -1.46 -5.90
N HIS A 128 -25.85 -0.53 -6.05
CA HIS A 128 -24.45 -0.78 -5.71
C HIS A 128 -24.22 -0.60 -4.21
N ILE A 129 -23.48 -1.51 -3.58
CA ILE A 129 -23.18 -1.48 -2.16
C ILE A 129 -21.67 -1.39 -1.95
N TYR A 130 -21.28 -0.46 -1.09
CA TYR A 130 -19.89 -0.16 -0.76
C TYR A 130 -19.66 -0.27 0.75
N GLU A 131 -18.46 -0.69 1.13
CA GLU A 131 -17.94 -0.53 2.49
C GLU A 131 -17.18 0.79 2.59
N GLU A 132 -17.16 1.39 3.79
CA GLU A 132 -16.30 2.53 4.08
C GLU A 132 -14.84 2.08 4.07
N LEU A 133 -13.99 2.80 3.31
CA LEU A 133 -12.58 2.49 3.24
C LEU A 133 -11.91 2.67 4.61
N ARG A 134 -10.94 1.80 4.90
CA ARG A 134 -10.00 1.98 6.01
C ARG A 134 -8.87 2.94 5.61
N LYS A 135 -8.11 3.40 6.60
CA LYS A 135 -6.96 4.27 6.38
C LYS A 135 -5.87 3.52 5.60
N PRO A 136 -5.44 4.01 4.42
CA PRO A 136 -4.43 3.33 3.62
C PRO A 136 -3.04 3.42 4.27
N GLN A 137 -2.21 2.43 3.98
CA GLN A 137 -0.82 2.35 4.46
C GLN A 137 0.16 2.54 3.30
N ILE A 138 1.26 3.24 3.57
CA ILE A 138 2.37 3.43 2.64
C ILE A 138 3.49 2.44 2.97
N THR A 139 3.92 1.67 1.97
CA THR A 139 5.11 0.83 2.02
C THR A 139 6.19 1.42 1.12
N VAL A 140 7.46 1.34 1.52
CA VAL A 140 8.61 1.87 0.77
C VAL A 140 9.40 0.73 0.15
N ASN A 141 9.47 0.69 -1.17
CA ASN A 141 10.37 -0.19 -1.91
C ASN A 141 11.55 0.64 -2.45
N PHE A 142 12.76 0.33 -1.98
CA PHE A 142 13.98 1.03 -2.39
C PHE A 142 14.61 0.32 -3.59
N THR A 143 14.71 0.98 -4.75
CA THR A 143 15.39 0.41 -5.93
C THR A 143 16.88 0.71 -5.98
N GLY A 144 17.35 1.65 -5.13
CA GLY A 144 18.77 1.93 -4.92
C GLY A 144 19.26 3.20 -5.63
N PRO A 145 20.55 3.54 -5.47
CA PRO A 145 21.16 4.67 -6.15
C PRO A 145 21.50 4.31 -7.61
N GLU A 146 20.78 4.89 -8.55
CA GLU A 146 21.02 4.73 -9.98
C GLU A 146 21.53 6.07 -10.56
N ASN A 147 22.66 6.05 -11.28
CA ASN A 147 23.27 7.24 -11.90
C ASN A 147 23.54 8.42 -10.94
N GLY A 148 23.59 8.19 -9.62
CA GLY A 148 23.77 9.22 -8.59
C GLY A 148 22.47 9.86 -8.08
N THR A 149 21.32 9.50 -8.66
CA THR A 149 19.99 9.74 -8.10
C THR A 149 19.57 8.59 -7.19
N CYS A 150 18.87 8.91 -6.09
CA CYS A 150 18.20 7.93 -5.25
C CYS A 150 16.81 7.66 -5.80
N ASN A 151 16.51 6.41 -6.17
CA ASN A 151 15.21 6.02 -6.71
C ASN A 151 14.42 5.20 -5.66
N VAL A 152 13.15 5.58 -5.45
CA VAL A 152 12.26 4.97 -4.45
C VAL A 152 10.86 4.82 -5.03
N ILE A 153 10.21 3.69 -4.73
CA ILE A 153 8.82 3.43 -5.09
C ILE A 153 7.99 3.39 -3.81
N LEU A 154 7.06 4.33 -3.68
CA LEU A 154 6.06 4.37 -2.62
C LEU A 154 4.82 3.60 -3.08
N LEU A 155 4.41 2.61 -2.30
CA LEU A 155 3.26 1.74 -2.59
C LEU A 155 2.12 2.08 -1.62
N CYS A 156 0.95 2.43 -2.15
CA CYS A 156 -0.25 2.65 -1.34
C CYS A 156 -1.12 1.39 -1.32
N SER A 157 -1.48 0.95 -0.11
CA SER A 157 -2.19 -0.31 0.12
C SER A 157 -3.34 -0.15 1.11
N LEU A 158 -4.30 -1.08 1.03
CA LEU A 158 -5.40 -1.24 1.98
C LEU A 158 -5.34 -2.62 2.62
N GLU A 159 -5.67 -2.69 3.91
CA GLU A 159 -5.71 -3.93 4.70
C GLU A 159 -6.75 -4.94 4.17
N LYS A 160 -7.83 -4.43 3.58
CA LYS A 160 -8.86 -5.19 2.85
C LYS A 160 -9.09 -4.49 1.52
N GLU A 161 -9.20 -5.25 0.43
CA GLU A 161 -9.53 -4.72 -0.89
C GLU A 161 -10.87 -3.96 -0.87
N GLY A 162 -10.87 -2.77 -1.47
CA GLY A 162 -12.05 -1.92 -1.59
C GLY A 162 -12.63 -1.96 -2.98
N LYS A 163 -13.97 -1.95 -3.08
CA LYS A 163 -14.69 -1.87 -4.36
C LYS A 163 -14.60 -0.46 -4.95
N ASN A 164 -14.25 -0.38 -6.24
CA ASN A 164 -14.15 0.85 -7.05
C ASN A 164 -13.33 1.96 -6.35
N VAL A 165 -12.08 1.64 -6.01
CA VAL A 165 -11.15 2.55 -5.31
C VAL A 165 -10.25 3.26 -6.31
N THR A 166 -10.28 4.59 -6.28
CA THR A 166 -9.25 5.43 -6.91
C THR A 166 -8.15 5.77 -5.90
N TYR A 167 -6.92 5.90 -6.40
CA TYR A 167 -5.72 6.17 -5.62
C TYR A 167 -5.08 7.48 -6.12
N ASN A 168 -4.78 8.40 -5.22
CA ASN A 168 -4.21 9.71 -5.54
C ASN A 168 -3.11 10.09 -4.55
N TRP A 169 -1.90 10.31 -5.03
CA TRP A 169 -0.79 10.81 -4.24
C TRP A 169 -0.84 12.32 -4.12
N ILE A 170 -0.65 12.81 -2.90
CA ILE A 170 -0.61 14.22 -2.55
C ILE A 170 0.81 14.50 -2.05
N SER A 171 1.50 15.45 -2.68
CA SER A 171 2.74 16.03 -2.17
C SER A 171 2.40 17.12 -1.15
N LEU A 172 3.17 17.15 -0.06
CA LEU A 172 3.15 18.21 0.94
C LEU A 172 4.47 18.95 0.88
N LYS A 173 4.45 20.19 0.39
CA LYS A 173 5.65 21.01 0.24
C LYS A 173 5.41 22.40 0.81
N ASP A 174 6.27 22.82 1.73
CA ASP A 174 6.27 24.16 2.35
C ASP A 174 4.92 24.59 3.00
N GLY A 175 3.99 23.65 3.21
CA GLY A 175 2.65 23.85 3.77
C GLY A 175 1.50 23.67 2.76
N GLU A 176 1.80 23.58 1.46
CA GLU A 176 0.82 23.41 0.39
C GLU A 176 0.61 21.93 0.04
N GLU A 177 -0.62 21.59 -0.38
CA GLU A 177 -0.98 20.26 -0.91
C GLU A 177 -1.15 20.33 -2.43
N ASP A 178 -0.44 19.48 -3.18
CA ASP A 178 -0.62 19.32 -4.63
C ASP A 178 -0.79 17.84 -5.02
N THR A 179 -1.41 17.57 -6.17
CA THR A 179 -1.63 16.22 -6.68
C THR A 179 -0.41 15.74 -7.47
N ALA A 180 0.39 14.90 -6.84
CA ALA A 180 1.64 14.41 -7.41
C ALA A 180 1.44 13.32 -8.47
N TYR A 181 0.48 12.39 -8.28
CA TYR A 181 0.24 11.27 -9.19
C TYR A 181 -1.10 10.57 -8.94
N GLU A 182 -1.81 10.17 -10.00
CA GLU A 182 -2.98 9.29 -9.94
C GLU A 182 -2.55 7.82 -10.16
N GLY A 183 -2.73 6.98 -9.15
CA GLY A 183 -2.37 5.56 -9.18
C GLY A 183 -1.92 5.02 -7.81
N PRO A 184 -1.88 3.69 -7.62
CA PRO A 184 -1.53 3.07 -6.34
C PRO A 184 -0.04 3.21 -5.99
N ASN A 185 0.84 3.34 -6.99
CA ASN A 185 2.29 3.32 -6.84
C ASN A 185 2.88 4.63 -7.35
N LEU A 186 3.66 5.33 -6.53
CA LEU A 186 4.38 6.55 -6.90
C LEU A 186 5.89 6.28 -6.92
N THR A 187 6.51 6.43 -8.09
CA THR A 187 7.97 6.45 -8.21
C THR A 187 8.47 7.88 -8.02
N VAL A 188 9.41 8.06 -7.09
CA VAL A 188 10.08 9.34 -6.79
C VAL A 188 11.59 9.17 -6.86
N SER A 189 12.26 10.20 -7.34
CA SER A 189 13.71 10.24 -7.47
C SER A 189 14.26 11.59 -7.05
N TRP A 190 15.40 11.56 -6.34
CA TRP A 190 16.03 12.76 -5.78
C TRP A 190 17.54 12.75 -6.00
N ARG A 191 18.11 13.94 -6.21
CA ARG A 191 19.56 14.17 -6.15
C ARG A 191 20.00 14.63 -4.77
N PRO A 192 21.25 14.35 -4.36
CA PRO A 192 21.80 14.85 -3.09
C PRO A 192 21.67 16.38 -2.96
N GLY A 193 20.88 16.83 -1.99
CA GLY A 193 20.66 18.26 -1.69
C GLY A 193 19.39 18.88 -2.31
N GLU A 194 18.56 18.10 -3.02
CA GLU A 194 17.21 18.54 -3.38
C GLU A 194 16.27 18.52 -2.15
N SER A 195 15.21 19.35 -2.16
CA SER A 195 14.23 19.38 -1.07
C SER A 195 13.21 18.25 -1.27
N GLU A 196 13.13 17.35 -0.29
CA GLU A 196 12.28 16.15 -0.33
C GLU A 196 10.91 16.49 0.32
N PRO A 197 9.79 16.54 -0.44
CA PRO A 197 8.46 16.83 0.13
C PRO A 197 7.87 15.57 0.78
N ASN A 198 7.00 15.73 1.79
CA ASN A 198 6.32 14.60 2.41
C ASN A 198 5.17 14.12 1.51
N PHE A 199 4.78 12.83 1.59
CA PHE A 199 3.71 12.29 0.75
C PHE A 199 2.55 11.70 1.56
N ILE A 200 1.32 11.95 1.11
CA ILE A 200 0.10 11.28 1.55
C ILE A 200 -0.48 10.48 0.38
N CYS A 201 -0.92 9.25 0.62
CA CYS A 201 -1.85 8.59 -0.29
C CYS A 201 -3.30 8.88 0.15
N ARG A 202 -4.12 9.39 -0.78
CA ARG A 202 -5.58 9.43 -0.65
C ARG A 202 -6.19 8.28 -1.45
N VAL A 203 -6.98 7.44 -0.80
CA VAL A 203 -7.88 6.49 -1.47
C VAL A 203 -9.30 7.05 -1.46
N THR A 204 -10.12 6.73 -2.45
CA THR A 204 -11.52 7.19 -2.51
C THR A 204 -12.41 6.17 -3.21
N ASN A 205 -13.60 5.93 -2.68
CA ASN A 205 -14.70 5.21 -3.35
C ASN A 205 -15.98 6.08 -3.30
N PRO A 206 -17.10 5.69 -3.93
CA PRO A 206 -18.29 6.55 -4.03
C PRO A 206 -18.97 6.96 -2.72
N ILE A 207 -18.58 6.41 -1.56
CA ILE A 207 -19.14 6.78 -0.25
C ILE A 207 -18.11 7.17 0.82
N SER A 208 -16.80 7.13 0.51
CA SER A 208 -15.75 7.46 1.48
C SER A 208 -14.42 7.88 0.82
N SER A 209 -13.69 8.77 1.48
CA SER A 209 -12.33 9.17 1.11
C SER A 209 -11.46 9.09 2.36
N GLN A 210 -10.27 8.49 2.24
CA GLN A 210 -9.36 8.27 3.36
C GLN A 210 -7.93 8.66 2.98
N ARG A 211 -7.18 9.18 3.96
CA ARG A 211 -5.78 9.60 3.80
C ARG A 211 -4.86 8.78 4.71
N SER A 212 -3.71 8.36 4.18
CA SER A 212 -2.64 7.72 4.94
C SER A 212 -2.11 8.61 6.07
N GLN A 213 -1.14 8.13 6.86
CA GLN A 213 -0.26 9.10 7.53
C GLN A 213 0.66 9.73 6.45
N PRO A 214 1.13 10.98 6.64
CA PRO A 214 2.21 11.51 5.82
C PRO A 214 3.45 10.65 6.02
N ILE A 215 4.11 10.23 4.95
CA ILE A 215 5.46 9.66 5.03
C ILE A 215 6.49 10.79 4.92
N PRO A 216 7.41 10.94 5.89
CA PRO A 216 8.60 11.76 5.71
C PRO A 216 9.48 11.15 4.63
N SER A 217 9.78 11.92 3.59
CA SER A 217 10.77 11.55 2.58
C SER A 217 12.20 11.78 3.10
N SER A 218 12.36 12.78 3.97
CA SER A 218 13.60 13.08 4.70
C SER A 218 14.12 11.86 5.47
N GLY A 219 15.20 11.27 4.94
CA GLY A 219 15.83 10.06 5.49
C GLY A 219 15.60 8.78 4.67
N LEU A 220 14.66 8.76 3.72
CA LEU A 220 14.54 7.62 2.78
C LEU A 220 15.82 7.49 1.96
N CYS A 221 16.33 8.62 1.45
CA CYS A 221 17.51 8.66 0.59
C CYS A 221 18.84 8.93 1.33
N THR A 222 18.89 8.86 2.67
CA THR A 222 20.15 8.91 3.43
C THR A 222 20.91 7.59 3.32
N GLY A 223 21.45 7.33 2.12
CA GLY A 223 22.21 6.13 1.81
C GLY A 223 23.39 5.93 2.76
N ALA A 224 23.53 4.71 3.27
CA ALA A 224 24.61 4.33 4.18
C ALA A 224 25.97 4.77 3.63
N SER A 225 26.78 5.43 4.47
CA SER A 225 28.05 6.06 4.09
C SER A 225 29.20 5.05 3.91
N SER A 226 28.94 4.00 3.13
CA SER A 226 29.87 2.91 2.80
C SER A 226 31.21 3.41 2.26
N ARG A 227 31.23 4.54 1.53
CA ARG A 227 32.46 5.19 1.06
C ARG A 227 33.39 5.65 2.22
N ASN A 228 32.84 6.00 3.38
CA ASN A 228 33.64 6.28 4.59
C ASN A 228 34.14 4.99 5.23
N TYR A 229 33.29 3.94 5.30
CA TYR A 229 33.70 2.63 5.84
C TYR A 229 34.79 1.96 4.99
N VAL A 230 34.70 2.01 3.66
CA VAL A 230 35.73 1.46 2.76
C VAL A 230 37.06 2.21 2.92
N MET A 231 37.03 3.55 2.96
CA MET A 231 38.23 4.36 3.25
C MET A 231 38.86 3.99 4.60
N LEU A 232 38.04 3.83 5.64
CA LEU A 232 38.47 3.48 6.99
C LEU A 232 39.07 2.07 7.07
N ILE A 233 38.44 1.08 6.40
CA ILE A 233 38.96 -0.30 6.31
C ILE A 233 40.30 -0.32 5.55
N VAL A 234 40.40 0.38 4.42
CA VAL A 234 41.66 0.49 3.65
C VAL A 234 42.75 1.16 4.50
N GLY A 235 42.42 2.22 5.25
CA GLY A 235 43.34 2.87 6.19
C GLY A 235 43.84 1.92 7.29
N ILE A 236 42.96 1.12 7.89
CA ILE A 236 43.32 0.11 8.89
C ILE A 236 44.23 -0.97 8.27
N VAL A 237 43.91 -1.48 7.08
CA VAL A 237 44.73 -2.50 6.41
C VAL A 237 46.13 -1.98 6.11
N ILE A 238 46.26 -0.75 5.60
CA ILE A 238 47.56 -0.11 5.37
C ILE A 238 48.34 0.05 6.68
N ALA A 239 47.70 0.52 7.76
CA ALA A 239 48.34 0.67 9.07
C ALA A 239 48.83 -0.68 9.64
N VAL A 240 48.03 -1.75 9.53
CA VAL A 240 48.42 -3.10 9.96
C VAL A 240 49.62 -3.62 9.16
N VAL A 241 49.62 -3.47 7.83
CA VAL A 241 50.75 -3.88 6.97
C VAL A 241 52.03 -3.13 7.33
N LEU A 242 51.97 -1.82 7.58
CA LEU A 242 53.11 -1.02 8.01
C LEU A 242 53.63 -1.47 9.38
N CYS A 243 52.75 -1.72 10.36
CA CYS A 243 53.13 -2.25 11.67
C CYS A 243 53.82 -3.61 11.57
N VAL A 244 53.31 -4.54 10.73
CA VAL A 244 53.95 -5.84 10.49
C VAL A 244 55.31 -5.67 9.83
N ALA A 245 55.45 -4.79 8.83
CA ALA A 245 56.72 -4.51 8.18
C ALA A 245 57.78 -3.95 9.15
N ILE A 246 57.38 -3.03 10.05
CA ILE A 246 58.24 -2.48 11.09
C ILE A 246 58.65 -3.57 12.10
N MET A 247 57.71 -4.41 12.54
CA MET A 247 57.98 -5.52 13.45
C MET A 247 58.99 -6.51 12.85
N VAL A 248 58.75 -6.98 11.62
CA VAL A 248 59.66 -7.88 10.88
C VAL A 248 61.02 -7.21 10.67
N GLY A 249 61.06 -5.95 10.24
CA GLY A 249 62.29 -5.18 10.10
C GLY A 249 63.10 -5.10 11.39
N SER A 250 62.44 -4.85 12.53
CA SER A 250 63.08 -4.81 13.86
C SER A 250 63.67 -6.15 14.29
N ILE A 251 63.02 -7.27 13.94
CA ILE A 251 63.49 -8.62 14.20
C ILE A 251 64.73 -8.93 13.34
N PHE A 252 64.70 -8.60 12.05
CA PHE A 252 65.87 -8.72 11.16
C PHE A 252 67.04 -7.84 11.62
N TRP A 253 66.78 -6.61 12.07
CA TRP A 253 67.79 -5.72 12.63
C TRP A 253 68.41 -6.29 13.91
N LYS A 254 67.60 -6.79 14.86
CA LYS A 254 68.11 -7.46 16.07
C LYS A 254 68.96 -8.69 15.73
N LYS A 255 68.50 -9.54 14.80
CA LYS A 255 69.24 -10.73 14.34
C LYS A 255 70.58 -10.36 13.67
N LYS A 256 70.60 -9.32 12.83
CA LYS A 256 71.84 -8.80 12.22
C LYS A 256 72.81 -8.22 13.27
N ARG A 257 72.30 -7.58 14.33
CA ARG A 257 73.12 -7.05 15.43
C ARG A 257 73.75 -8.15 16.29
N GLN A 258 73.01 -9.24 16.56
CA GLN A 258 73.54 -10.41 17.28
C GLN A 258 74.64 -11.12 16.47
N GLY A 259 74.47 -11.25 15.15
CA GLY A 259 75.49 -11.83 14.26
C GLY A 259 76.80 -11.04 14.15
N PHE A 260 76.89 -9.83 14.71
CA PHE A 260 78.09 -8.98 14.66
C PHE A 260 78.95 -9.05 15.95
N ILE A 261 78.44 -9.64 17.03
CA ILE A 261 79.13 -9.69 18.34
C ILE A 261 80.02 -10.95 18.47
N GLN A 262 79.86 -11.94 17.60
CA GLN A 262 80.50 -13.26 17.72
C GLN A 262 81.66 -13.49 16.73
N TYR A 263 82.49 -12.47 16.46
CA TYR A 263 83.74 -12.65 15.69
C TYR A 263 84.86 -11.77 16.23
N SER A 264 85.75 -12.35 17.05
CA SER A 264 86.99 -11.72 17.49
C SER A 264 88.09 -12.79 17.66
N PRO A 265 89.01 -12.92 16.71
CA PRO A 265 90.17 -13.80 16.83
C PRO A 265 91.35 -13.04 17.48
N ASN A 266 91.81 -13.53 18.64
CA ASN A 266 93.08 -13.08 19.22
C ASN A 266 94.27 -13.66 18.43
N ASN A 267 95.38 -12.90 18.29
CA ASN A 267 96.72 -13.27 18.77
C ASN A 267 97.89 -12.48 18.11
N VAL A 268 98.84 -12.01 18.94
CA VAL A 268 100.32 -12.16 18.79
C VAL A 268 101.03 -11.32 17.68
N GLN A 269 102.17 -10.61 17.89
CA GLN A 269 103.07 -10.42 19.06
C GLN A 269 103.94 -9.12 18.94
N GLN A 270 104.32 -8.52 20.09
CA GLN A 270 105.55 -7.70 20.35
C GLN A 270 105.83 -6.44 19.47
N GLN A 271 106.64 -5.44 19.85
CA GLN A 271 107.60 -5.17 20.96
C GLN A 271 107.62 -3.62 21.20
N GLY A 272 107.99 -3.00 22.33
CA GLY A 272 108.51 -3.41 23.64
C GLY A 272 108.87 -2.17 24.49
N ALA A 273 109.75 -2.32 25.49
CA ALA A 273 110.37 -1.27 26.34
C ALA A 273 109.49 -0.53 27.39
N ALA A 274 109.89 -0.69 28.66
CA ALA A 274 109.20 -0.29 29.88
C ALA A 274 109.47 1.14 30.40
N THR A 275 108.61 1.60 31.32
CA THR A 275 109.02 2.37 32.51
C THR A 275 108.11 2.03 33.70
N GLU A 276 108.57 2.26 34.93
CA GLU A 276 107.96 1.78 36.18
C GLU A 276 106.83 2.68 36.76
N GLY A 277 105.98 2.10 37.63
CA GLY A 277 104.98 2.84 38.42
C GLY A 277 104.10 1.96 39.32
N ASN A 278 104.49 1.79 40.59
CA ASN A 278 103.64 1.21 41.67
C ASN A 278 102.57 2.25 42.13
N THR A 279 101.51 2.01 42.92
CA THR A 279 100.96 0.85 43.69
C THR A 279 99.40 0.93 43.61
N VAL A 280 98.45 0.48 44.46
CA VAL A 280 98.26 0.00 45.86
C VAL A 280 97.19 -1.14 45.85
N TYR A 281 97.11 -2.00 46.88
CA TYR A 281 96.08 -3.04 47.04
C TYR A 281 94.87 -2.64 47.92
N ALA A 282 93.66 -3.10 47.56
CA ALA A 282 92.53 -3.53 48.43
C ALA A 282 91.45 -4.16 47.50
N GLN A 283 90.88 -5.38 47.63
CA GLN A 283 90.45 -6.20 48.78
C GLN A 283 89.24 -5.55 49.51
N VAL A 284 88.14 -6.24 49.87
CA VAL A 284 88.00 -7.64 50.33
C VAL A 284 86.76 -8.39 49.79
N ASN A 285 86.84 -9.71 49.88
CA ASN A 285 85.97 -10.80 49.41
C ASN A 285 84.73 -11.13 50.29
N HIS A 286 83.74 -11.79 49.66
CA HIS A 286 82.97 -13.00 50.09
C HIS A 286 81.77 -12.89 51.05
N PRO A 287 80.93 -13.97 51.21
CA PRO A 287 80.68 -15.19 50.38
C PRO A 287 79.18 -15.26 49.87
N TYR A 288 78.65 -16.19 49.06
CA TYR A 288 78.54 -17.68 49.15
C TYR A 288 77.84 -18.14 50.46
N ARG A 289 76.87 -19.08 50.56
CA ARG A 289 76.27 -20.18 49.74
C ARG A 289 74.72 -20.15 50.03
N ALA A 290 73.76 -20.57 49.20
CA ALA A 290 73.44 -21.94 48.72
C ALA A 290 73.50 -23.02 49.84
N SER A 291 72.69 -24.08 49.87
CA SER A 291 71.56 -24.56 49.04
C SER A 291 71.10 -25.91 49.61
N GLN A 292 69.85 -26.36 49.39
CA GLN A 292 69.56 -27.63 48.69
C GLN A 292 68.05 -27.88 48.52
N PRO A 293 67.64 -28.71 47.54
CA PRO A 293 66.25 -29.12 47.33
C PRO A 293 65.96 -30.56 47.78
N SER A 294 64.69 -30.85 48.03
CA SER A 294 64.02 -32.16 47.84
C SER A 294 62.53 -31.90 47.67
#